data_AF-A0AAW7CMK5-F1
#
_entry.id   AF-A0AAW7CMK5-F1
#
_cell.length_a   1.000
_cell.length_b   1.000
_cell.length_c   1.000
_cell.angle_alpha   90.00
_cell.angle_beta   90.00
_cell.angle_gamma   90.00
#
_symmetry.space_group_name_H-M   'P 1'
#
loop_
_entity.id
_entity.type
_entity.pdbx_description
1 polymer ?
#
loop_
_entity_poly.entity_id
_entity_poly.type
_entity_poly.pdbx_seq_one_letter_code
_entity_poly.pdbx_strand_id
1 'polypeptide(L)'
;MSQLETELKMSAIPAAIPHIIQRILSLPHQHSAPKKLTNLYFETTDNQIRRWNMGLRIRGVDERYEMTIKTAGKVVAGLHQRPEYNVELAQPKLELARFPAEIWPENTDLAQLETQLDVLFNTDFYREIWLVDFQDSQIEVVLDKGAIRTHQYELPIEEFELELKKGHVSDVIALAAYLGEKGGLRLASRSKAARGYYLAKDKPDLSLSVVNLSPSDTTAQQLTKWLSAIQALEEAIFANPTPPTITMPAMLALFSDWCKKQSDLPESMQQSLNGISPLTFTTATDYYHVLWLNFKLSSMAWLLSIA
;
A
#
# COMPACT_ATOMS: atom_id res chain seq x y z
N MET A 1 20.27 9.77 6.48
CA MET A 1 20.13 8.46 7.17
C MET A 1 18.92 7.78 6.57
N SER A 2 19.00 6.47 6.30
CA SER A 2 17.84 5.70 5.86
C SER A 2 16.90 5.47 7.03
N GLN A 3 15.60 5.51 6.76
CA GLN A 3 14.59 4.99 7.69
C GLN A 3 13.89 3.81 7.01
N LEU A 4 13.77 2.68 7.73
CA LEU A 4 12.87 1.62 7.31
C LEU A 4 11.45 2.03 7.74
N GLU A 5 10.65 2.45 6.77
CA GLU A 5 9.24 2.74 6.98
C GLU A 5 8.47 1.41 7.02
N THR A 6 7.61 1.20 8.01
CA THR A 6 6.68 0.05 8.08
C THR A 6 5.26 0.58 8.21
N GLU A 7 4.47 0.44 7.14
CA GLU A 7 3.14 1.06 7.03
C GLU A 7 2.10 0.08 6.46
N LEU A 8 0.90 0.06 7.02
CA LEU A 8 -0.25 -0.66 6.48
C LEU A 8 -1.18 0.32 5.73
N LYS A 9 -1.45 0.06 4.46
CA LYS A 9 -2.30 0.92 3.63
C LYS A 9 -3.67 0.33 3.39
N MET A 10 -4.68 1.17 3.52
CA MET A 10 -6.07 0.80 3.28
C MET A 10 -6.79 1.85 2.46
N SER A 11 -7.46 1.45 1.39
CA SER A 11 -8.43 2.30 0.70
C SER A 11 -9.72 2.33 1.50
N ALA A 12 -10.36 3.50 1.58
CA ALA A 12 -11.63 3.69 2.25
C ALA A 12 -12.75 4.02 1.26
N ILE A 13 -13.97 3.56 1.54
CA ILE A 13 -15.17 4.13 0.91
C ILE A 13 -15.44 5.48 1.58
N PRO A 14 -15.75 6.56 0.82
CA PRO A 14 -15.93 7.89 1.40
C PRO A 14 -17.00 7.93 2.51
N ALA A 15 -18.09 7.17 2.36
CA ALA A 15 -19.16 7.08 3.34
C ALA A 15 -18.73 6.47 4.69
N ALA A 16 -17.65 5.68 4.73
CA ALA A 16 -17.15 5.06 5.96
C ALA A 16 -16.19 5.95 6.75
N ILE A 17 -15.55 6.93 6.08
CA ILE A 17 -14.52 7.80 6.67
C ILE A 17 -14.97 8.47 7.99
N PRO A 18 -16.17 9.08 8.10
CA PRO A 18 -16.58 9.75 9.34
C PRO A 18 -16.60 8.82 10.54
N HIS A 19 -17.09 7.58 10.37
CA HIS A 19 -17.12 6.60 11.44
C HIS A 19 -15.70 6.09 11.79
N ILE A 20 -14.83 5.91 10.80
CA ILE A 20 -13.43 5.50 11.06
C ILE A 20 -12.73 6.59 11.89
N ILE A 21 -12.91 7.87 11.56
CA ILE A 21 -12.40 8.99 12.36
C ILE A 21 -12.96 8.93 13.79
N GLN A 22 -14.26 8.71 13.97
CA GLN A 22 -14.84 8.57 15.31
C GLN A 22 -14.18 7.47 16.15
N ARG A 23 -13.76 6.37 15.53
CA ARG A 23 -13.02 5.30 16.21
C ARG A 23 -11.58 5.69 16.53
N ILE A 24 -10.91 6.45 15.67
CA ILE A 24 -9.57 6.98 15.98
C ILE A 24 -9.67 7.91 17.20
N LEU A 25 -10.69 8.78 17.21
CA LEU A 25 -10.91 9.76 18.28
C LEU A 25 -11.30 9.14 19.63
N SER A 26 -11.72 7.88 19.68
CA SER A 26 -12.03 7.17 20.93
C SER A 26 -10.78 6.58 21.61
N LEU A 27 -9.64 6.58 20.93
CA LEU A 27 -8.35 6.11 21.43
C LEU A 27 -7.52 7.29 21.99
N PRO A 28 -6.54 7.05 22.87
CA PRO A 28 -5.55 8.06 23.23
C PRO A 28 -4.75 8.51 22.00
N HIS A 29 -4.76 9.80 21.70
CA HIS A 29 -4.12 10.31 20.49
C HIS A 29 -3.64 11.76 20.61
N GLN A 30 -2.69 12.14 19.74
CA GLN A 30 -2.37 13.52 19.41
C GLN A 30 -2.81 13.81 17.98
N HIS A 31 -3.56 14.89 17.76
CA HIS A 31 -4.12 15.25 16.46
C HIS A 31 -3.35 16.39 15.80
N SER A 32 -3.07 16.25 14.51
CA SER A 32 -2.62 17.34 13.65
C SER A 32 -3.65 17.57 12.54
N ALA A 33 -4.13 18.82 12.46
CA ALA A 33 -5.14 19.23 11.49
C ALA A 33 -4.69 18.98 10.03
N PRO A 34 -5.65 18.81 9.09
CA PRO A 34 -5.34 18.54 7.70
C PRO A 34 -4.39 19.59 7.09
N LYS A 35 -3.31 19.13 6.45
CA LYS A 35 -2.40 19.98 5.66
C LYS A 35 -2.42 19.58 4.19
N LYS A 36 -2.30 20.55 3.29
CA LYS A 36 -2.19 20.29 1.86
C LYS A 36 -0.75 19.86 1.52
N LEU A 37 -0.62 18.70 0.92
CA LEU A 37 0.63 18.17 0.39
C LEU A 37 0.55 18.16 -1.13
N THR A 38 1.49 18.80 -1.80
CA THR A 38 1.70 18.67 -3.25
C THR A 38 2.93 17.81 -3.48
N ASN A 39 2.89 16.89 -4.43
CA ASN A 39 4.02 16.02 -4.73
C ASN A 39 4.19 15.91 -6.23
N LEU A 40 5.41 16.17 -6.72
CA LEU A 40 5.81 15.97 -8.11
C LEU A 40 6.64 14.69 -8.18
N TYR A 41 6.22 13.72 -8.98
CA TYR A 41 6.97 12.49 -9.20
C TYR A 41 7.76 12.59 -10.51
N PHE A 42 9.04 12.26 -10.43
CA PHE A 42 9.99 12.41 -11.52
C PHE A 42 10.34 11.07 -12.13
N GLU A 43 10.49 11.05 -13.45
CA GLU A 43 10.84 9.84 -14.20
C GLU A 43 11.56 10.20 -15.50
N THR A 44 12.33 9.25 -16.04
CA THR A 44 12.92 9.34 -17.37
C THR A 44 11.93 8.84 -18.44
N THR A 45 12.11 9.23 -19.71
CA THR A 45 11.22 8.78 -20.80
C THR A 45 11.13 7.26 -20.93
N ASP A 46 12.18 6.53 -20.55
CA ASP A 46 12.26 5.06 -20.60
C ASP A 46 11.90 4.36 -19.26
N ASN A 47 11.35 5.10 -18.29
CA ASN A 47 10.93 4.62 -16.97
C ASN A 47 12.06 4.01 -16.11
N GLN A 48 13.24 4.61 -16.11
CA GLN A 48 14.43 4.09 -15.43
C GLN A 48 14.24 3.98 -13.91
N ILE A 49 13.70 5.00 -13.24
CA ILE A 49 13.47 5.00 -11.78
C ILE A 49 12.50 3.86 -11.41
N ARG A 50 11.43 3.69 -12.20
CA ARG A 50 10.49 2.58 -12.03
C ARG A 50 11.12 1.22 -12.25
N ARG A 51 11.99 1.05 -13.25
CA ARG A 51 12.70 -0.22 -13.53
C ARG A 51 13.62 -0.61 -12.36
N TRP A 52 14.13 0.36 -11.62
CA TRP A 52 14.89 0.13 -10.37
C TRP A 52 14.00 -0.09 -9.14
N ASN A 53 12.67 -0.19 -9.32
CA ASN A 53 11.70 -0.28 -8.23
C ASN A 53 11.79 0.88 -7.23
N MET A 54 12.20 2.05 -7.71
CA MET A 54 12.30 3.28 -6.92
C MET A 54 11.10 4.19 -7.20
N GLY A 55 10.89 5.15 -6.31
CA GLY A 55 10.00 6.28 -6.54
C GLY A 55 10.66 7.55 -6.03
N LEU A 56 10.87 8.51 -6.94
CA LEU A 56 11.48 9.80 -6.66
C LEU A 56 10.41 10.88 -6.71
N ARG A 57 10.36 11.73 -5.68
CA ARG A 57 9.45 12.88 -5.64
C ARG A 57 10.09 14.11 -5.02
N ILE A 58 9.54 15.26 -5.35
CA ILE A 58 9.61 16.47 -4.53
C ILE A 58 8.24 16.71 -3.92
N ARG A 59 8.19 16.84 -2.60
CA ARG A 59 7.00 17.23 -1.83
C ARG A 59 7.08 18.70 -1.45
N GLY A 60 5.97 19.42 -1.57
CA GLY A 60 5.78 20.77 -1.06
C GLY A 60 4.74 20.82 0.06
N VAL A 61 5.07 21.51 1.16
CA VAL A 61 4.15 21.81 2.29
C VAL A 61 4.49 23.20 2.84
N ASP A 62 3.55 24.13 2.81
CA ASP A 62 3.72 25.51 3.34
C ASP A 62 5.04 26.16 2.87
N GLU A 63 5.31 26.14 1.56
CA GLU A 63 6.53 26.66 0.92
C GLU A 63 7.86 25.97 1.32
N ARG A 64 7.79 24.87 2.07
CA ARG A 64 8.94 23.99 2.32
C ARG A 64 8.94 22.83 1.33
N TYR A 65 10.14 22.42 0.93
CA TYR A 65 10.34 21.37 -0.06
C TYR A 65 11.19 20.24 0.50
N GLU A 66 10.82 19.01 0.17
CA GLU A 66 11.55 17.80 0.52
C GLU A 66 11.66 16.90 -0.70
N MET A 67 12.87 16.45 -1.01
CA MET A 67 13.10 15.39 -1.97
C MET A 67 13.07 14.06 -1.23
N THR A 68 12.24 13.13 -1.70
CA THR A 68 12.16 11.77 -1.17
C THR A 68 12.49 10.76 -2.26
N ILE A 69 13.33 9.77 -1.93
CA ILE A 69 13.44 8.54 -2.72
C ILE A 69 13.11 7.34 -1.85
N LYS A 70 12.14 6.53 -2.30
CA LYS A 70 11.83 5.22 -1.73
C LYS A 70 12.41 4.15 -2.64
N THR A 71 13.19 3.21 -2.09
CA THR A 71 13.81 2.13 -2.87
C THR A 71 12.99 0.85 -2.82
N ALA A 72 13.48 -0.19 -3.51
CA ALA A 72 12.89 -1.53 -3.44
C ALA A 72 12.77 -2.00 -1.98
N GLY A 73 11.63 -2.61 -1.67
CA GLY A 73 11.36 -3.18 -0.36
C GLY A 73 10.32 -4.29 -0.46
N LYS A 74 9.75 -4.69 0.66
CA LYS A 74 8.78 -5.78 0.73
C LYS A 74 7.37 -5.23 0.80
N VAL A 75 6.45 -5.92 0.12
CA VAL A 75 5.01 -5.68 0.24
C VAL A 75 4.32 -7.02 0.46
N VAL A 76 3.55 -7.11 1.55
CA VAL A 76 2.70 -8.27 1.83
C VAL A 76 1.29 -7.77 2.01
N ALA A 77 0.43 -8.06 1.03
CA ALA A 77 -0.90 -7.48 0.91
C ALA A 77 -0.87 -5.94 1.00
N GLY A 78 -1.30 -5.36 2.12
CA GLY A 78 -1.29 -3.91 2.36
C GLY A 78 -0.10 -3.38 3.18
N LEU A 79 0.75 -4.26 3.73
CA LEU A 79 1.90 -3.87 4.56
C LEU A 79 3.11 -3.58 3.67
N HIS A 80 3.61 -2.35 3.69
CA HIS A 80 4.78 -1.90 2.96
C HIS A 80 5.94 -1.73 3.92
N GLN A 81 7.09 -2.27 3.55
CA GLN A 81 8.35 -2.10 4.27
C GLN A 81 9.46 -1.71 3.30
N ARG A 82 9.85 -0.44 3.31
CA ARG A 82 10.80 0.09 2.32
C ARG A 82 11.80 1.03 2.96
N PRO A 83 13.07 1.01 2.51
CA PRO A 83 13.99 2.08 2.81
C PRO A 83 13.50 3.38 2.16
N GLU A 84 13.51 4.45 2.95
CA GLU A 84 13.22 5.81 2.52
C GLU A 84 14.37 6.74 2.91
N TYR A 85 14.65 7.69 2.01
CA TYR A 85 15.63 8.76 2.22
C TYR A 85 14.95 10.09 1.91
N ASN A 86 15.07 11.03 2.85
CA ASN A 86 14.49 12.37 2.77
C ASN A 86 15.60 13.42 2.84
N VAL A 87 15.48 14.43 2.00
CA VAL A 87 16.42 15.55 1.88
C VAL A 87 15.63 16.85 1.79
N GLU A 88 15.81 17.75 2.75
CA GLU A 88 15.24 19.11 2.67
C GLU A 88 15.87 19.89 1.53
N LEU A 89 15.03 20.57 0.75
CA LEU A 89 15.43 21.40 -0.38
C LEU A 89 15.09 22.87 -0.12
N ALA A 90 15.98 23.77 -0.56
CA ALA A 90 15.72 25.21 -0.52
C ALA A 90 14.74 25.66 -1.63
N GLN A 91 14.67 24.91 -2.73
CA GLN A 91 13.82 25.16 -3.89
C GLN A 91 13.30 23.82 -4.44
N PRO A 92 12.20 23.78 -5.19
CA PRO A 92 11.68 22.54 -5.78
C PRO A 92 12.49 22.10 -7.02
N LYS A 93 13.79 21.83 -6.82
CA LYS A 93 14.72 21.34 -7.83
C LYS A 93 15.38 20.06 -7.33
N LEU A 94 15.58 19.10 -8.22
CA LEU A 94 16.27 17.86 -7.90
C LEU A 94 17.73 18.15 -7.57
N GLU A 95 18.25 17.43 -6.57
CA GLU A 95 19.65 17.48 -6.16
C GLU A 95 20.10 16.05 -5.84
N LEU A 96 20.09 15.15 -6.83
CA LEU A 96 20.22 13.69 -6.65
C LEU A 96 21.48 13.29 -5.86
N ALA A 97 22.58 14.03 -6.05
CA ALA A 97 23.85 13.81 -5.37
C ALA A 97 23.79 13.99 -3.84
N ARG A 98 22.70 14.56 -3.30
CA ARG A 98 22.48 14.67 -1.85
C ARG A 98 21.94 13.38 -1.23
N PHE A 99 21.43 12.45 -2.05
CA PHE A 99 21.16 11.11 -1.57
C PHE A 99 22.45 10.30 -1.44
N PRO A 100 22.51 9.31 -0.53
CA PRO A 100 23.69 8.45 -0.40
C PRO A 100 23.99 7.70 -1.70
N ALA A 101 25.28 7.58 -2.05
CA ALA A 101 25.69 7.00 -3.34
C ALA A 101 25.27 5.52 -3.48
N GLU A 102 25.24 4.79 -2.37
CA GLU A 102 24.94 3.36 -2.28
C GLU A 102 23.49 2.99 -2.61
N ILE A 103 22.57 3.95 -2.69
CA ILE A 103 21.18 3.65 -3.05
C ILE A 103 21.03 3.44 -4.56
N TRP A 104 21.98 3.94 -5.36
CA TRP A 104 21.93 3.90 -6.80
C TRP A 104 22.60 2.63 -7.33
N PRO A 105 22.15 2.10 -8.47
CA PRO A 105 22.89 1.04 -9.14
C PRO A 105 24.34 1.45 -9.44
N GLU A 106 25.24 0.47 -9.45
CA GLU A 106 26.66 0.71 -9.70
C GLU A 106 26.88 1.47 -11.03
N ASN A 107 27.81 2.42 -11.02
CA ASN A 107 28.18 3.26 -12.16
C ASN A 107 27.05 4.17 -12.70
N THR A 108 26.05 4.51 -11.88
CA THR A 108 25.04 5.51 -12.26
C THR A 108 25.66 6.91 -12.36
N ASP A 109 25.58 7.53 -13.55
CA ASP A 109 25.87 8.96 -13.72
C ASP A 109 24.66 9.80 -13.26
N LEU A 110 24.74 10.30 -12.02
CA LEU A 110 23.65 11.09 -11.43
C LEU A 110 23.44 12.44 -12.11
N ALA A 111 24.50 13.04 -12.65
CA ALA A 111 24.39 14.32 -13.34
C ALA A 111 23.64 14.12 -14.67
N GLN A 112 23.99 13.07 -15.42
CA GLN A 112 23.25 12.71 -16.63
C GLN A 112 21.80 12.34 -16.31
N LEU A 113 21.57 11.49 -15.30
CA LEU A 113 20.23 11.08 -14.89
C LEU A 113 19.36 12.28 -14.54
N GLU A 114 19.87 13.23 -13.74
CA GLU A 114 19.12 14.42 -13.33
C GLU A 114 18.66 15.26 -14.53
N THR A 115 19.46 15.36 -15.61
CA THR A 115 19.06 16.08 -16.84
C THR A 115 17.96 15.38 -17.65
N GLN A 116 17.69 14.10 -17.39
CA GLN A 116 16.70 13.29 -18.10
C GLN A 116 15.38 13.15 -17.34
N LEU A 117 15.32 13.64 -16.10
CA LEU A 117 14.17 13.52 -15.23
C LEU A 117 13.18 14.66 -15.45
N ASP A 118 11.96 14.31 -15.79
CA ASP A 118 10.82 15.23 -15.90
C ASP A 118 9.68 14.80 -14.98
N VAL A 119 8.77 15.73 -14.69
CA VAL A 119 7.56 15.42 -13.92
C VAL A 119 6.64 14.53 -14.76
N LEU A 120 6.42 13.31 -14.29
CA LEU A 120 5.53 12.36 -14.96
C LEU A 120 4.07 12.50 -14.50
N PHE A 121 3.88 12.68 -13.20
CA PHE A 121 2.56 12.85 -12.57
C PHE A 121 2.71 13.56 -11.23
N ASN A 122 1.61 14.08 -10.70
CA ASN A 122 1.57 14.68 -9.39
C ASN A 122 0.52 14.03 -8.48
N THR A 123 0.70 14.18 -7.18
CA THR A 123 -0.32 13.81 -6.18
C THR A 123 -0.58 14.98 -5.27
N ASP A 124 -1.82 15.48 -5.26
CA ASP A 124 -2.24 16.57 -4.37
C ASP A 124 -3.36 16.07 -3.47
N PHE A 125 -3.12 16.13 -2.17
CA PHE A 125 -4.06 15.67 -1.16
C PHE A 125 -3.91 16.43 0.14
N TYR A 126 -4.95 16.40 0.95
CA TYR A 126 -4.90 16.81 2.33
C TYR A 126 -4.55 15.59 3.18
N ARG A 127 -3.58 15.76 4.08
CA ARG A 127 -3.14 14.78 5.05
C ARG A 127 -3.55 15.22 6.44
N GLU A 128 -4.40 14.44 7.08
CA GLU A 128 -4.77 14.58 8.49
C GLU A 128 -4.10 13.46 9.30
N ILE A 129 -3.58 13.78 10.49
CA ILE A 129 -2.72 12.86 11.23
C ILE A 129 -3.20 12.72 12.67
N TRP A 130 -3.24 11.48 13.14
CA TRP A 130 -3.39 11.12 14.54
C TRP A 130 -2.25 10.21 14.97
N LEU A 131 -1.44 10.66 15.93
CA LEU A 131 -0.47 9.79 16.60
C LEU A 131 -1.21 9.06 17.72
N VAL A 132 -1.50 7.78 17.52
CA VAL A 132 -2.34 6.96 18.40
C VAL A 132 -1.47 6.06 19.25
N ASP A 133 -1.72 6.04 20.55
CA ASP A 133 -1.19 5.01 21.44
C ASP A 133 -2.20 3.85 21.49
N PHE A 134 -1.76 2.67 21.02
CA PHE A 134 -2.61 1.49 20.92
C PHE A 134 -1.85 0.25 21.37
N GLN A 135 -2.35 -0.39 22.42
CA GLN A 135 -1.65 -1.48 23.11
C GLN A 135 -0.24 -1.03 23.53
N ASP A 136 0.81 -1.76 23.15
CA ASP A 136 2.19 -1.47 23.50
C ASP A 136 2.93 -0.66 22.41
N SER A 137 2.16 -0.10 21.46
CA SER A 137 2.69 0.56 20.27
C SER A 137 2.21 2.00 20.11
N GLN A 138 3.03 2.78 19.41
CA GLN A 138 2.68 4.10 18.90
C GLN A 138 2.58 4.05 17.38
N ILE A 139 1.40 4.39 16.86
CA ILE A 139 1.05 4.23 15.46
C ILE A 139 0.56 5.58 14.92
N GLU A 140 1.21 6.07 13.86
CA GLU A 140 0.73 7.25 13.15
C GLU A 140 -0.37 6.81 12.18
N VAL A 141 -1.61 7.20 12.48
CA VAL A 141 -2.76 7.01 11.59
C VAL A 141 -2.92 8.26 10.75
N VAL A 142 -2.90 8.08 9.45
CA VAL A 142 -3.01 9.15 8.46
C VAL A 142 -4.28 8.96 7.65
N LEU A 143 -5.02 10.03 7.40
CA LEU A 143 -6.03 10.10 6.36
C LEU A 143 -5.54 10.99 5.23
N ASP A 144 -5.39 10.41 4.04
CA ASP A 144 -5.11 11.16 2.82
C ASP A 144 -6.38 11.28 1.96
N LYS A 145 -6.74 12.52 1.62
CA LYS A 145 -7.87 12.84 0.74
C LYS A 145 -7.47 13.79 -0.38
N GLY A 146 -7.57 13.35 -1.63
CA GLY A 146 -7.22 14.15 -2.78
C GLY A 146 -7.17 13.33 -4.06
N ALA A 147 -6.15 13.55 -4.89
CA ALA A 147 -6.03 12.83 -6.15
C ALA A 147 -4.59 12.67 -6.65
N ILE A 148 -4.42 11.67 -7.51
CA ILE A 148 -3.27 11.46 -8.39
C ILE A 148 -3.66 12.00 -9.76
N ARG A 149 -2.81 12.82 -10.38
CA ARG A 149 -3.09 13.49 -11.65
C ARG A 149 -1.97 13.28 -12.65
N THR A 150 -2.35 13.00 -13.88
CA THR A 150 -1.52 13.15 -15.08
C THR A 150 -2.15 14.25 -15.95
N HIS A 151 -1.55 14.54 -17.11
CA HIS A 151 -2.17 15.46 -18.07
C HIS A 151 -3.55 15.01 -18.59
N GLN A 152 -3.83 13.70 -18.57
CA GLN A 152 -5.03 13.11 -19.19
C GLN A 152 -6.03 12.56 -18.17
N TYR A 153 -5.55 12.13 -17.00
CA TYR A 153 -6.37 11.36 -16.07
C TYR A 153 -6.20 11.82 -14.63
N GLU A 154 -7.25 11.59 -13.85
CA GLU A 154 -7.28 11.75 -12.40
C GLU A 154 -7.72 10.43 -11.75
N LEU A 155 -7.14 10.09 -10.61
CA LEU A 155 -7.55 8.98 -9.75
C LEU A 155 -7.66 9.47 -8.30
N PRO A 156 -8.81 9.26 -7.62
CA PRO A 156 -8.98 9.72 -6.24
C PRO A 156 -8.03 9.02 -5.27
N ILE A 157 -7.67 9.76 -4.22
CA ILE A 157 -6.96 9.29 -3.03
C ILE A 157 -7.95 9.42 -1.88
N GLU A 158 -8.36 8.29 -1.32
CA GLU A 158 -9.18 8.18 -0.12
C GLU A 158 -8.67 6.97 0.66
N GLU A 159 -7.62 7.19 1.45
CA GLU A 159 -6.90 6.10 2.08
C GLU A 159 -6.44 6.43 3.49
N PHE A 160 -6.43 5.40 4.33
CA PHE A 160 -5.77 5.42 5.61
C PHE A 160 -4.40 4.72 5.51
N GLU A 161 -3.37 5.35 6.04
CA GLU A 161 -2.04 4.75 6.24
C GLU A 161 -1.80 4.63 7.75
N LEU A 162 -1.38 3.45 8.21
CA LEU A 162 -1.01 3.20 9.61
C LEU A 162 0.49 2.91 9.66
N GLU A 163 1.29 3.88 10.05
CA GLU A 163 2.75 3.76 10.14
C GLU A 163 3.17 3.41 11.57
N LEU A 164 3.95 2.35 11.74
CA LEU A 164 4.52 1.98 13.03
C LEU A 164 5.67 2.93 13.39
N LYS A 165 5.50 3.75 14.43
CA LYS A 165 6.57 4.62 14.95
C LYS A 165 7.39 3.91 16.02
N LYS A 166 6.73 3.13 16.87
CA LYS A 166 7.34 2.32 17.93
C LYS A 166 6.44 1.15 18.29
N GLY A 167 7.03 -0.01 18.59
CA GLY A 167 6.32 -1.20 19.09
C GLY A 167 6.28 -2.33 18.05
N HIS A 168 5.11 -2.94 17.88
CA HIS A 168 4.93 -4.19 17.14
C HIS A 168 4.02 -4.04 15.92
N VAL A 169 4.38 -4.73 14.83
CA VAL A 169 3.54 -4.78 13.61
C VAL A 169 2.20 -5.46 13.87
N SER A 170 2.13 -6.40 14.83
CA SER A 170 0.87 -7.00 15.28
C SER A 170 -0.17 -5.96 15.70
N ASP A 171 0.27 -4.88 16.35
CA ASP A 171 -0.61 -3.87 16.91
C ASP A 171 -1.14 -2.94 15.80
N VAL A 172 -0.36 -2.74 14.73
CA VAL A 172 -0.83 -2.09 13.49
C VAL A 172 -1.95 -2.88 12.84
N ILE A 173 -1.81 -4.20 12.77
CA ILE A 173 -2.82 -5.09 12.20
C ILE A 173 -4.07 -5.12 13.08
N ALA A 174 -3.90 -5.19 14.40
CA ALA A 174 -4.99 -5.14 15.36
C ALA A 174 -5.74 -3.79 15.30
N LEU A 175 -5.02 -2.67 15.17
CA LEU A 175 -5.62 -1.35 15.00
C LEU A 175 -6.39 -1.26 13.67
N ALA A 176 -5.86 -1.80 12.57
CA ALA A 176 -6.59 -1.85 11.31
C ALA A 176 -7.90 -2.65 11.41
N ALA A 177 -7.88 -3.80 12.08
CA ALA A 177 -9.08 -4.60 12.34
C ALA A 177 -10.08 -3.83 13.20
N TYR A 178 -9.60 -3.14 14.24
CA TYR A 178 -10.42 -2.26 15.08
C TYR A 178 -11.07 -1.16 14.24
N LEU A 179 -10.31 -0.41 13.44
CA LEU A 179 -10.84 0.69 12.62
C LEU A 179 -11.85 0.20 11.57
N GLY A 180 -11.65 -1.01 11.03
CA GLY A 180 -12.49 -1.61 10.00
C GLY A 180 -13.69 -2.41 10.50
N GLU A 181 -14.01 -2.40 11.79
CA GLU A 181 -15.07 -3.26 12.37
C GLU A 181 -16.46 -3.07 11.72
N LYS A 182 -16.77 -1.87 11.21
CA LYS A 182 -18.04 -1.60 10.49
C LYS A 182 -17.91 -1.70 8.96
N GLY A 183 -16.82 -2.25 8.45
CA GLY A 183 -16.50 -2.28 7.02
C GLY A 183 -16.10 -0.90 6.47
N GLY A 184 -15.98 -0.83 5.15
CA GLY A 184 -15.60 0.38 4.43
C GLY A 184 -14.09 0.56 4.23
N LEU A 185 -13.26 -0.39 4.68
CA LEU A 185 -11.82 -0.43 4.47
C LEU A 185 -11.42 -1.69 3.70
N ARG A 186 -10.47 -1.55 2.77
CA ARG A 186 -9.80 -2.67 2.10
C ARG A 186 -8.29 -2.43 2.05
N LEU A 187 -7.49 -3.49 2.17
CA LEU A 187 -6.04 -3.38 2.01
C LEU A 187 -5.68 -2.87 0.60
N ALA A 188 -4.65 -2.01 0.53
CA ALA A 188 -4.16 -1.44 -0.72
C ALA A 188 -2.66 -1.79 -0.92
N SER A 189 -2.36 -2.65 -1.90
CA SER A 189 -0.97 -3.04 -2.22
C SER A 189 -0.25 -2.06 -3.14
N ARG A 190 -0.99 -1.19 -3.83
CA ARG A 190 -0.43 -0.23 -4.79
C ARG A 190 -0.20 1.12 -4.12
N SER A 191 1.07 1.50 -4.01
CA SER A 191 1.44 2.84 -3.55
C SER A 191 0.86 3.92 -4.48
N LYS A 192 0.76 5.16 -3.98
CA LYS A 192 0.38 6.32 -4.80
C LYS A 192 1.26 6.44 -6.06
N ALA A 193 2.57 6.19 -5.92
CA ALA A 193 3.49 6.14 -7.05
C ALA A 193 3.10 5.04 -8.07
N ALA A 194 2.83 3.82 -7.61
CA ALA A 194 2.43 2.71 -8.49
C ALA A 194 1.09 2.96 -9.22
N ARG A 195 0.17 3.69 -8.59
CA ARG A 195 -1.07 4.16 -9.22
C ARG A 195 -0.80 5.29 -10.22
N GLY A 196 0.10 6.23 -9.92
CA GLY A 196 0.52 7.29 -10.85
C GLY A 196 1.21 6.77 -12.11
N TYR A 197 2.13 5.79 -11.98
CA TYR A 197 2.75 5.14 -13.14
C TYR A 197 1.73 4.45 -14.05
N TYR A 198 0.74 3.78 -13.46
CA TYR A 198 -0.34 3.16 -14.22
C TYR A 198 -1.21 4.19 -14.93
N LEU A 199 -1.49 5.31 -14.25
CA LEU A 199 -2.24 6.42 -14.81
C LEU A 199 -1.50 7.08 -15.98
N ALA A 200 -0.18 7.22 -15.86
CA ALA A 200 0.69 7.80 -16.89
C ALA A 200 0.88 6.90 -18.12
N LYS A 201 0.64 5.59 -17.96
CA LYS A 201 0.70 4.60 -19.06
C LYS A 201 -0.67 4.34 -19.71
N ASP A 202 -1.61 5.26 -19.57
CA ASP A 202 -2.95 5.14 -20.15
C ASP A 202 -3.76 3.96 -19.56
N LYS A 203 -3.62 3.73 -18.24
CA LYS A 203 -4.39 2.74 -17.47
C LYS A 203 -4.38 1.35 -18.12
N PRO A 204 -3.20 0.78 -18.40
CA PRO A 204 -3.12 -0.50 -19.09
C PRO A 204 -3.73 -1.60 -18.23
N ASP A 205 -4.41 -2.58 -18.84
CA ASP A 205 -4.99 -3.68 -18.09
C ASP A 205 -3.96 -4.34 -17.17
N LEU A 206 -4.35 -4.53 -15.90
CA LEU A 206 -3.48 -5.21 -14.95
C LEU A 206 -3.42 -6.70 -15.27
N SER A 207 -2.24 -7.14 -15.71
CA SER A 207 -1.95 -8.56 -15.93
C SER A 207 -1.93 -9.31 -14.60
N LEU A 208 -2.68 -10.41 -14.54
CA LEU A 208 -2.64 -11.33 -13.42
C LEU A 208 -1.57 -12.40 -13.65
N SER A 209 -0.69 -12.55 -12.68
CA SER A 209 0.26 -13.66 -12.66
C SER A 209 -0.43 -14.91 -12.13
N VAL A 210 -0.15 -16.05 -12.75
CA VAL A 210 -0.52 -17.36 -12.20
C VAL A 210 0.21 -17.53 -10.86
N VAL A 211 -0.49 -18.06 -9.86
CA VAL A 211 0.12 -18.38 -8.57
C VAL A 211 1.11 -19.52 -8.77
N ASN A 212 2.40 -19.17 -8.88
CA ASN A 212 3.45 -20.15 -9.11
C ASN A 212 4.06 -20.60 -7.77
N LEU A 213 3.51 -21.69 -7.23
CA LEU A 213 4.00 -22.33 -6.01
C LEU A 213 5.10 -23.33 -6.38
N SER A 214 6.29 -23.16 -5.81
CA SER A 214 7.35 -24.16 -5.91
C SER A 214 7.17 -25.19 -4.79
N PRO A 215 7.35 -26.51 -5.05
CA PRO A 215 7.40 -27.51 -3.99
C PRO A 215 8.52 -27.26 -2.97
N SER A 216 9.55 -26.49 -3.33
CA SER A 216 10.65 -26.11 -2.44
C SER A 216 10.33 -24.91 -1.55
N ASP A 217 9.23 -24.20 -1.79
CA ASP A 217 8.84 -23.05 -0.97
C ASP A 217 8.30 -23.53 0.38
N THR A 218 8.69 -22.85 1.46
CA THR A 218 8.06 -22.98 2.78
C THR A 218 6.57 -22.58 2.73
N THR A 219 5.78 -23.04 3.69
CA THR A 219 4.37 -22.64 3.84
C THR A 219 4.21 -21.12 3.90
N ALA A 220 5.12 -20.40 4.58
CA ALA A 220 5.15 -18.94 4.64
C ALA A 220 5.35 -18.30 3.25
N GLN A 221 6.29 -18.81 2.46
CA GLN A 221 6.56 -18.31 1.10
C GLN A 221 5.38 -18.57 0.17
N GLN A 222 4.77 -19.76 0.25
CA GLN A 222 3.58 -20.10 -0.53
C GLN A 222 2.38 -19.22 -0.15
N LEU A 223 2.14 -19.01 1.15
CA LEU A 223 1.08 -18.10 1.61
C LEU A 223 1.33 -16.66 1.13
N THR A 224 2.58 -16.18 1.18
CA THR A 224 2.94 -14.85 0.69
C THR A 224 2.55 -14.70 -0.79
N LYS A 225 2.82 -15.71 -1.62
CA LYS A 225 2.43 -15.73 -3.04
C LYS A 225 0.92 -15.72 -3.21
N TRP A 226 0.18 -16.49 -2.41
CA TRP A 226 -1.29 -16.49 -2.43
C TRP A 226 -1.89 -15.13 -2.07
N LEU A 227 -1.47 -14.54 -0.95
CA LEU A 227 -1.97 -13.22 -0.53
C LEU A 227 -1.64 -12.13 -1.55
N SER A 228 -0.47 -12.23 -2.19
CA SER A 228 -0.07 -11.31 -3.26
C SER A 228 -0.96 -11.45 -4.50
N ALA A 229 -1.28 -12.69 -4.91
CA ALA A 229 -2.14 -12.96 -6.06
C ALA A 229 -3.61 -12.57 -5.81
N ILE A 230 -4.13 -12.86 -4.62
CA ILE A 230 -5.47 -12.43 -4.19
C ILE A 230 -5.57 -10.91 -4.24
N GLN A 231 -4.58 -10.21 -3.67
CA GLN A 231 -4.58 -8.76 -3.66
C GLN A 231 -4.37 -8.16 -5.08
N ALA A 232 -3.58 -8.80 -5.93
CA ALA A 232 -3.43 -8.39 -7.34
C ALA A 232 -4.74 -8.54 -8.13
N LEU A 233 -5.49 -9.62 -7.89
CA LEU A 233 -6.80 -9.83 -8.48
C LEU A 233 -7.80 -8.75 -8.02
N GLU A 234 -7.84 -8.46 -6.72
CA GLU A 234 -8.66 -7.36 -6.20
C GLU A 234 -8.33 -6.03 -6.89
N GLU A 235 -7.04 -5.66 -6.98
CA GLU A 235 -6.63 -4.42 -7.67
C GLU A 235 -7.02 -4.41 -9.15
N ALA A 236 -6.90 -5.54 -9.86
CA ALA A 236 -7.32 -5.66 -11.26
C ALA A 236 -8.83 -5.48 -11.44
N ILE A 237 -9.64 -5.98 -10.51
CA ILE A 237 -11.10 -5.82 -10.53
C ILE A 237 -11.51 -4.34 -10.42
N PHE A 238 -10.78 -3.54 -9.64
CA PHE A 238 -11.03 -2.10 -9.54
C PHE A 238 -10.40 -1.28 -10.67
N ALA A 239 -9.39 -1.80 -11.35
CA ALA A 239 -8.63 -1.08 -12.39
C ALA A 239 -9.17 -1.32 -13.80
N ASN A 240 -9.61 -2.55 -14.10
CA ASN A 240 -9.94 -2.95 -15.47
C ASN A 240 -11.43 -2.74 -15.76
N PRO A 241 -11.80 -2.19 -16.92
CA PRO A 241 -13.20 -2.02 -17.33
C PRO A 241 -13.90 -3.36 -17.60
N THR A 242 -13.12 -4.37 -18.01
CA THR A 242 -13.59 -5.74 -18.19
C THR A 242 -13.12 -6.59 -17.01
N PRO A 243 -13.99 -7.41 -16.39
CA PRO A 243 -13.61 -8.29 -15.31
C PRO A 243 -12.48 -9.25 -15.74
N PRO A 244 -11.50 -9.54 -14.85
CA PRO A 244 -10.47 -10.54 -15.14
C PRO A 244 -11.06 -11.92 -15.41
N THR A 245 -10.35 -12.76 -16.18
CA THR A 245 -10.80 -14.11 -16.55
C THR A 245 -11.04 -15.02 -15.35
N ILE A 246 -10.25 -14.86 -14.28
CA ILE A 246 -10.46 -15.55 -13.00
C ILE A 246 -11.27 -14.66 -12.07
N THR A 247 -12.33 -15.22 -11.48
CA THR A 247 -13.15 -14.53 -10.49
C THR A 247 -12.55 -14.68 -9.09
N MET A 248 -12.84 -13.73 -8.18
CA MET A 248 -12.39 -13.85 -6.78
C MET A 248 -12.89 -15.15 -6.11
N PRO A 249 -14.15 -15.61 -6.30
CA PRO A 249 -14.58 -16.90 -5.76
C PRO A 249 -13.78 -18.09 -6.29
N ALA A 250 -13.41 -18.10 -7.58
CA ALA A 250 -12.57 -19.15 -8.15
C ALA A 250 -11.15 -19.14 -7.55
N MET A 251 -10.56 -17.96 -7.36
CA MET A 251 -9.27 -17.80 -6.68
C MET A 251 -9.33 -18.32 -5.23
N LEU A 252 -10.39 -17.99 -4.49
CA LEU A 252 -10.57 -18.42 -3.11
C LEU A 252 -10.83 -19.93 -2.98
N ALA A 253 -11.49 -20.55 -3.96
CA ALA A 253 -11.64 -22.01 -4.00
C ALA A 253 -10.27 -22.70 -4.13
N LEU A 254 -9.42 -22.24 -5.05
CA LEU A 254 -8.05 -22.76 -5.21
C LEU A 254 -7.21 -22.54 -3.94
N PHE A 255 -7.32 -21.36 -3.33
CA PHE A 255 -6.65 -21.05 -2.07
C PHE A 255 -7.12 -21.98 -0.93
N SER A 256 -8.44 -22.20 -0.80
CA SER A 256 -9.01 -23.10 0.21
C SER A 256 -8.49 -24.53 0.06
N ASP A 257 -8.43 -25.04 -1.17
CA ASP A 257 -7.91 -26.39 -1.43
C ASP A 257 -6.41 -26.50 -1.18
N TRP A 258 -5.66 -25.42 -1.35
CA TRP A 258 -4.27 -25.35 -0.90
C TRP A 258 -4.17 -25.36 0.62
N CYS A 259 -4.99 -24.57 1.33
CA CYS A 259 -4.99 -24.48 2.80
C CYS A 259 -5.25 -25.84 3.46
N LYS A 260 -6.24 -26.59 2.98
CA LYS A 260 -6.58 -27.94 3.49
C LYS A 260 -5.43 -28.95 3.41
N LYS A 261 -4.43 -28.69 2.56
CA LYS A 261 -3.26 -29.57 2.37
C LYS A 261 -2.07 -29.19 3.25
N GLN A 262 -2.13 -28.05 3.95
CA GLN A 262 -1.05 -27.61 4.84
C GLN A 262 -1.38 -27.98 6.28
N SER A 263 -0.56 -28.83 6.90
CA SER A 263 -0.70 -29.18 8.32
C SER A 263 -0.39 -28.03 9.27
N ASP A 264 0.43 -27.09 8.81
CA ASP A 264 1.02 -26.05 9.67
C ASP A 264 0.17 -24.78 9.74
N LEU A 265 -0.88 -24.68 8.92
CA LEU A 265 -1.79 -23.54 8.95
C LEU A 265 -2.67 -23.58 10.19
N PRO A 266 -2.94 -22.42 10.81
CA PRO A 266 -3.76 -22.35 12.00
C PRO A 266 -5.21 -22.60 11.61
N GLU A 267 -5.96 -23.28 12.48
CA GLU A 267 -7.39 -23.54 12.27
C GLU A 267 -8.18 -22.25 12.02
N SER A 268 -7.77 -21.15 12.66
CA SER A 268 -8.36 -19.81 12.50
C SER A 268 -8.33 -19.30 11.05
N MET A 269 -7.36 -19.71 10.24
CA MET A 269 -7.30 -19.30 8.83
C MET A 269 -8.43 -19.95 8.04
N GLN A 270 -8.63 -21.26 8.19
CA GLN A 270 -9.72 -21.98 7.54
C GLN A 270 -11.08 -21.49 8.04
N GLN A 271 -11.21 -21.21 9.35
CA GLN A 271 -12.42 -20.63 9.93
C GLN A 271 -12.72 -19.24 9.33
N SER A 272 -11.72 -18.37 9.19
CA SER A 272 -11.93 -17.04 8.57
C SER A 272 -12.28 -17.12 7.09
N LEU A 273 -11.69 -18.08 6.36
CA LEU A 273 -12.01 -18.33 4.96
C LEU A 273 -13.43 -18.87 4.78
N ASN A 274 -13.89 -19.75 5.69
CA ASN A 274 -15.29 -20.19 5.72
C ASN A 274 -16.22 -19.04 6.12
N GLY A 275 -15.77 -18.15 7.00
CA GLY A 275 -16.51 -16.98 7.46
C GLY A 275 -16.84 -15.98 6.35
N ILE A 276 -16.04 -15.89 5.28
CA ILE A 276 -16.34 -15.04 4.12
C ILE A 276 -17.30 -15.68 3.10
N SER A 277 -17.81 -16.89 3.36
CA SER A 277 -18.74 -17.59 2.45
C SER A 277 -20.04 -16.84 2.09
N PRO A 278 -20.56 -15.89 2.89
CA PRO A 278 -21.70 -15.08 2.47
C PRO A 278 -21.40 -14.06 1.35
N LEU A 279 -20.11 -13.77 1.08
CA LEU A 279 -19.71 -12.77 0.09
C LEU A 279 -19.68 -13.38 -1.32
N THR A 280 -20.39 -12.76 -2.26
CA THR A 280 -20.43 -13.23 -3.66
C THR A 280 -19.28 -12.70 -4.50
N PHE A 281 -18.65 -11.59 -4.07
CA PHE A 281 -17.61 -10.86 -4.80
C PHE A 281 -18.05 -10.40 -6.20
N THR A 282 -19.36 -10.20 -6.37
CA THR A 282 -19.96 -9.66 -7.59
C THR A 282 -20.16 -8.15 -7.52
N THR A 283 -19.98 -7.56 -6.34
CA THR A 283 -20.13 -6.12 -6.11
C THR A 283 -18.88 -5.54 -5.49
N ALA A 284 -18.60 -4.26 -5.78
CA ALA A 284 -17.47 -3.55 -5.17
C ALA A 284 -17.54 -3.53 -3.63
N THR A 285 -18.76 -3.50 -3.07
CA THR A 285 -19.01 -3.47 -1.62
C THR A 285 -18.51 -4.71 -0.88
N ASP A 286 -18.47 -5.87 -1.53
CA ASP A 286 -17.95 -7.11 -0.93
C ASP A 286 -16.47 -6.96 -0.53
N TYR A 287 -15.69 -6.23 -1.33
CA TYR A 287 -14.26 -5.98 -1.09
C TYR A 287 -13.99 -4.97 0.04
N TYR A 288 -15.02 -4.26 0.50
CA TYR A 288 -14.95 -3.39 1.67
C TYR A 288 -15.67 -3.98 2.88
N HIS A 289 -16.13 -5.23 2.79
CA HIS A 289 -16.80 -5.90 3.88
C HIS A 289 -15.82 -6.26 5.01
N VAL A 290 -16.25 -6.12 6.27
CA VAL A 290 -15.40 -6.38 7.45
C VAL A 290 -14.83 -7.81 7.47
N LEU A 291 -15.63 -8.81 7.07
CA LEU A 291 -15.18 -10.20 7.01
C LEU A 291 -14.02 -10.39 6.02
N TRP A 292 -14.06 -9.68 4.88
CA TRP A 292 -12.99 -9.73 3.89
C TRP A 292 -11.71 -9.08 4.41
N LEU A 293 -11.82 -7.90 5.03
CA LEU A 293 -10.69 -7.23 5.66
C LEU A 293 -10.07 -8.13 6.74
N ASN A 294 -10.87 -8.67 7.65
CA ASN A 294 -10.40 -9.51 8.75
C ASN A 294 -9.71 -10.79 8.26
N PHE A 295 -10.23 -11.44 7.22
CA PHE A 295 -9.55 -12.59 6.59
C PHE A 295 -8.14 -12.22 6.10
N LYS A 296 -7.99 -11.08 5.41
CA LYS A 296 -6.68 -10.64 4.92
C LYS A 296 -5.74 -10.24 6.06
N LEU A 297 -6.24 -9.52 7.07
CA LEU A 297 -5.48 -9.10 8.24
C LEU A 297 -5.01 -10.29 9.09
N SER A 298 -5.87 -11.28 9.34
CA SER A 298 -5.52 -12.47 10.11
C SER A 298 -4.51 -13.35 9.39
N SER A 299 -4.67 -13.51 8.06
CA SER A 299 -3.71 -14.25 7.24
C SER A 299 -2.34 -13.58 7.22
N MET A 300 -2.31 -12.24 7.15
CA MET A 300 -1.08 -11.46 7.25
C MET A 300 -0.46 -11.55 8.65
N ALA A 301 -1.24 -11.46 9.73
CA ALA A 301 -0.77 -11.59 11.10
C ALA A 301 -0.09 -12.95 11.34
N TRP A 302 -0.72 -14.03 10.87
CA TRP A 302 -0.13 -15.36 10.98
C TRP A 302 1.16 -15.49 10.16
N LEU A 303 1.16 -15.00 8.91
CA LEU A 303 2.36 -15.01 8.08
C LEU A 303 3.54 -14.32 8.77
N LEU A 304 3.30 -13.19 9.43
CA LEU A 304 4.33 -12.45 10.17
C LEU A 304 4.76 -13.14 11.46
N SER A 305 3.94 -14.00 12.07
CA SER A 305 4.32 -14.73 13.28
C SER A 305 5.20 -15.96 12.99
N ILE A 306 5.31 -16.36 11.72
CA ILE A 306 6.10 -17.53 11.30
C ILE A 306 7.25 -17.18 10.34
N ALA A 307 7.37 -15.91 9.93
CA ALA A 307 8.40 -15.39 9.04
C ALA A 307 9.63 -14.90 9.83
#